data_AF-A0A349HRD7-F1
#
_entry.id   AF-A0A349HRD7-F1
#
_cell.length_a   1.000
_cell.length_b   1.000
_cell.length_c   1.000
_cell.angle_alpha   90.00
_cell.angle_beta   90.00
_cell.angle_gamma   90.00
#
_symmetry.space_group_name_H-M   'P 1'
#
loop_
_entity.id
_entity.type
_entity.pdbx_description
1 polymer ?
#
loop_
_entity_poly.entity_id
_entity_poly.type
_entity_poly.pdbx_seq_one_letter_code
_entity_poly.pdbx_strand_id
1 'polypeptide(L)'
;MQNLKKIILGTIMTMIIMVLCAGCTGAEDNKNPIKTTNNATNAQVNHSSDKIGFVMEGIDVPEVVLDAAKTQVEQLFEINRTDYPDYNYVNWRIENLTYSYTYDDLNGMQLTIYQMNYEFLSESPESIVLAGGMYITEDNWVMPGYPNSTYLIFQQDGNKLIFLHSIVENDCTPGNQIFTEDLLQILT
;
A
#
# COMPACT_ATOMS: atom_id res chain seq x y z
N MET A 1 18.21 40.93 -4.13
CA MET A 1 19.13 40.31 -5.11
C MET A 1 19.85 39.18 -4.37
N GLN A 2 19.78 37.90 -4.67
CA GLN A 2 19.33 37.13 -5.83
C GLN A 2 18.81 35.77 -5.32
N ASN A 3 17.81 35.26 -6.01
CA ASN A 3 17.36 33.87 -5.96
C ASN A 3 18.51 32.90 -6.31
N LEU A 4 18.64 31.75 -5.62
CA LEU A 4 19.10 30.53 -6.28
C LEU A 4 18.70 29.23 -5.54
N LYS A 5 17.65 28.60 -6.10
CA LYS A 5 17.28 27.18 -6.16
C LYS A 5 18.14 26.16 -5.39
N LYS A 6 17.48 25.35 -4.55
CA LYS A 6 17.69 23.90 -4.45
C LYS A 6 16.35 23.20 -4.20
N ILE A 7 15.63 22.90 -5.27
CA ILE A 7 14.57 21.87 -5.25
C ILE A 7 15.31 20.58 -5.53
N ILE A 8 15.49 19.74 -4.51
CA ILE A 8 15.96 18.37 -4.68
C ILE A 8 14.75 17.59 -5.18
N LEU A 9 14.63 17.50 -6.50
CA LEU A 9 13.68 16.67 -7.19
C LEU A 9 14.23 15.23 -7.09
N GLY A 10 13.56 14.39 -6.29
CA GLY A 10 13.88 12.97 -6.17
C GLY A 10 13.89 12.33 -7.56
N THR A 11 15.04 11.76 -7.92
CA THR A 11 15.24 11.04 -9.18
C THR A 11 14.38 9.80 -9.22
N ILE A 12 13.23 9.89 -9.89
CA ILE A 12 12.50 8.71 -10.39
C ILE A 12 13.26 8.23 -11.62
N MET A 13 14.03 7.16 -11.45
CA MET A 13 14.72 6.47 -12.53
C MET A 13 13.69 5.68 -13.36
N THR A 14 13.05 6.34 -14.34
CA THR A 14 12.22 5.65 -15.33
C THR A 14 13.11 4.93 -16.35
N MET A 15 13.30 3.62 -16.15
CA MET A 15 13.85 2.74 -17.19
C MET A 15 12.81 2.58 -18.31
N ILE A 16 12.99 3.34 -19.40
CA ILE A 16 12.25 3.13 -20.64
C ILE A 16 12.90 1.96 -21.39
N ILE A 17 12.29 0.79 -21.32
CA ILE A 17 12.65 -0.35 -22.17
C ILE A 17 11.80 -0.26 -23.45
N MET A 18 12.40 0.24 -24.53
CA MET A 18 11.87 0.08 -25.89
C MET A 18 12.09 -1.36 -26.34
N VAL A 19 11.02 -2.16 -26.43
CA VAL A 19 11.07 -3.45 -27.14
C VAL A 19 10.37 -3.30 -28.49
N LEU A 20 11.17 -3.54 -29.53
CA LEU A 20 10.80 -3.63 -30.93
C LEU A 20 9.87 -4.84 -31.14
N CYS A 21 8.66 -4.59 -31.65
CA CYS A 21 7.76 -5.64 -32.13
C CYS A 21 8.30 -6.21 -33.45
N ALA A 22 8.83 -7.44 -33.41
CA ALA A 22 8.91 -8.30 -34.58
C ALA A 22 7.71 -9.26 -34.52
N GLY A 23 6.78 -9.11 -35.46
CA GLY A 23 5.62 -9.98 -35.58
C GLY A 23 5.98 -11.38 -36.06
N CYS A 24 5.09 -12.33 -35.78
CA CYS A 24 4.72 -13.41 -36.69
C CYS A 24 3.36 -14.01 -36.25
N THR A 25 2.61 -14.40 -37.27
CA THR A 25 1.20 -14.77 -37.33
C THR A 25 0.93 -16.23 -36.98
N GLY A 26 -0.32 -16.54 -36.60
CA GLY A 26 -0.86 -17.91 -36.56
C GLY A 26 -2.32 -17.93 -36.10
N ALA A 27 -3.21 -18.34 -37.00
CA ALA A 27 -4.67 -18.28 -36.88
C ALA A 27 -5.30 -19.65 -36.56
N GLU A 28 -6.49 -19.61 -35.94
CA GLU A 28 -7.64 -20.57 -36.04
C GLU A 28 -7.44 -22.00 -35.42
N ASP A 29 -8.40 -22.68 -34.73
CA ASP A 29 -9.86 -22.62 -34.78
C ASP A 29 -10.56 -23.49 -33.67
N ASN A 30 -11.78 -23.07 -33.26
CA ASN A 30 -13.02 -23.83 -32.94
C ASN A 30 -13.29 -24.76 -31.69
N LYS A 31 -14.33 -24.34 -30.92
CA LYS A 31 -15.53 -25.07 -30.35
C LYS A 31 -15.47 -25.95 -29.06
N ASN A 32 -15.81 -25.32 -27.91
CA ASN A 32 -16.96 -25.48 -26.96
C ASN A 32 -17.63 -26.87 -26.65
N PRO A 33 -18.40 -27.03 -25.55
CA PRO A 33 -18.09 -27.04 -24.09
C PRO A 33 -18.60 -28.31 -23.35
N ILE A 34 -18.06 -28.64 -22.16
CA ILE A 34 -18.74 -29.53 -21.20
C ILE A 34 -18.67 -28.96 -19.77
N LYS A 35 -19.86 -28.91 -19.17
CA LYS A 35 -20.25 -28.50 -17.83
C LYS A 35 -20.04 -29.64 -16.84
N THR A 36 -19.29 -29.42 -15.77
CA THR A 36 -19.38 -30.24 -14.54
C THR A 36 -19.33 -29.35 -13.31
N THR A 37 -20.46 -29.34 -12.61
CA THR A 37 -20.74 -28.74 -11.32
C THR A 37 -19.92 -29.39 -10.21
N ASN A 38 -19.19 -28.62 -9.41
CA ASN A 38 -18.80 -29.00 -8.05
C ASN A 38 -19.05 -27.80 -7.12
N ASN A 39 -20.03 -27.97 -6.24
CA ASN A 39 -20.38 -27.03 -5.19
C ASN A 39 -19.28 -27.03 -4.12
N ALA A 40 -18.46 -25.98 -4.10
CA ALA A 40 -17.75 -25.55 -2.90
C ALA A 40 -18.37 -24.22 -2.50
N THR A 41 -19.00 -24.21 -1.32
CA THR A 41 -19.47 -22.99 -0.65
C THR A 41 -18.28 -22.12 -0.30
N ASN A 42 -17.84 -21.31 -1.26
CA ASN A 42 -17.07 -20.11 -0.96
C ASN A 42 -18.07 -19.09 -0.43
N ALA A 43 -17.96 -18.75 0.84
CA ALA A 43 -18.65 -17.61 1.41
C ALA A 43 -18.13 -16.37 0.67
N GLN A 44 -18.84 -15.97 -0.40
CA GLN A 44 -18.70 -14.63 -0.92
C GLN A 44 -19.20 -13.69 0.16
N VAL A 45 -18.25 -13.03 0.83
CA VAL A 45 -18.52 -11.84 1.59
C VAL A 45 -19.12 -10.85 0.60
N ASN A 46 -20.44 -10.67 0.66
CA ASN A 46 -21.15 -9.67 -0.12
C ASN A 46 -20.68 -8.30 0.35
N HIS A 47 -19.60 -7.81 -0.22
CA HIS A 47 -19.21 -6.42 -0.11
C HIS A 47 -20.28 -5.60 -0.82
N SER A 48 -21.14 -4.95 -0.03
CA SER A 48 -22.04 -3.91 -0.50
C SER A 48 -21.24 -2.91 -1.35
N SER A 49 -21.46 -2.92 -2.66
CA SER A 49 -20.68 -2.20 -3.68
C SER A 49 -20.64 -0.67 -3.50
N ASP A 50 -21.43 -0.14 -2.58
CA ASP A 50 -21.58 1.30 -2.39
C ASP A 50 -20.56 1.90 -1.40
N LYS A 51 -19.83 1.08 -0.64
CA LYS A 51 -18.82 1.56 0.33
C LYS A 51 -17.41 1.34 -0.20
N ILE A 52 -16.71 2.44 -0.46
CA ILE A 52 -15.26 2.47 -0.71
C ILE A 52 -14.56 2.36 0.65
N GLY A 53 -13.58 1.47 0.74
CA GLY A 53 -12.73 1.29 1.92
C GLY A 53 -13.30 0.34 2.96
N PHE A 54 -12.51 -0.66 3.33
CA PHE A 54 -12.77 -1.47 4.52
C PHE A 54 -11.49 -1.95 5.23
N VAL A 55 -11.68 -2.54 6.40
CA VAL A 55 -10.64 -3.05 7.29
C VAL A 55 -10.87 -4.54 7.43
N MET A 56 -9.83 -5.36 7.26
CA MET A 56 -9.92 -6.80 7.45
C MET A 56 -10.29 -7.17 8.89
N GLU A 57 -10.98 -8.30 9.04
CA GLU A 57 -11.32 -8.82 10.37
C GLU A 57 -10.06 -9.14 11.19
N GLY A 58 -10.15 -8.98 12.51
CA GLY A 58 -9.05 -9.28 13.44
C GLY A 58 -8.08 -8.13 13.72
N ILE A 59 -8.23 -6.99 13.04
CA ILE A 59 -7.46 -5.77 13.37
C ILE A 59 -8.02 -5.15 14.66
N ASP A 60 -7.23 -5.19 15.72
CA ASP A 60 -7.53 -4.62 17.05
C ASP A 60 -6.44 -3.63 17.44
N VAL A 61 -6.65 -2.37 17.06
CA VAL A 61 -5.76 -1.24 17.38
C VAL A 61 -6.57 -0.05 17.89
N PRO A 62 -5.96 0.92 18.59
CA PRO A 62 -6.67 2.12 19.02
C PRO A 62 -7.37 2.83 17.84
N GLU A 63 -8.56 3.37 18.07
CA GLU A 63 -9.39 4.01 17.04
C GLU A 63 -8.61 5.10 16.27
N VAL A 64 -7.82 5.93 16.97
CA VAL A 64 -6.98 6.96 16.36
C VAL A 64 -5.93 6.41 15.39
N VAL A 65 -5.43 5.19 15.64
CA VAL A 65 -4.48 4.52 14.75
C VAL A 65 -5.20 4.03 13.50
N LEU A 66 -6.39 3.44 13.69
CA LEU A 66 -7.20 2.97 12.59
C LEU A 66 -7.67 4.11 11.68
N ASP A 67 -8.01 5.27 12.24
CA ASP A 67 -8.43 6.43 11.48
C ASP A 67 -7.28 7.03 10.66
N ALA A 68 -6.08 7.16 11.26
CA ALA A 68 -4.90 7.58 10.53
C ALA A 68 -4.53 6.60 9.39
N ALA A 69 -4.64 5.29 9.64
CA ALA A 69 -4.43 4.26 8.62
C ALA A 69 -5.40 4.41 7.44
N LYS A 70 -6.70 4.60 7.71
CA LYS A 70 -7.70 4.82 6.67
C LYS A 70 -7.41 6.07 5.85
N THR A 71 -7.10 7.20 6.51
CA THR A 71 -6.73 8.44 5.82
C THR A 71 -5.51 8.23 4.92
N GLN A 72 -4.49 7.52 5.40
CA GLN A 72 -3.28 7.25 4.63
C GLN A 72 -3.58 6.37 3.40
N VAL A 73 -4.35 5.29 3.57
CA VAL A 73 -4.67 4.36 2.47
C VAL A 73 -5.59 5.02 1.45
N GLU A 74 -6.55 5.85 1.88
CA GLU A 74 -7.41 6.61 0.98
C GLU A 74 -6.60 7.59 0.11
N GLN A 75 -5.62 8.29 0.69
CA GLN A 75 -4.71 9.15 -0.07
C GLN A 75 -3.88 8.36 -1.08
N LEU A 76 -3.29 7.24 -0.66
CA LEU A 76 -2.49 6.38 -1.54
C LEU A 76 -3.32 5.78 -2.67
N PHE A 77 -4.58 5.44 -2.40
CA PHE A 77 -5.53 4.94 -3.38
C PHE A 77 -5.80 5.97 -4.47
N GLU A 78 -6.10 7.21 -4.09
CA GLU A 78 -6.37 8.29 -5.05
C GLU A 78 -5.13 8.67 -5.87
N ILE A 79 -3.93 8.67 -5.25
CA ILE A 79 -2.67 8.83 -5.97
C ILE A 79 -2.50 7.72 -7.01
N ASN A 80 -2.67 6.46 -6.62
CA ASN A 80 -2.48 5.33 -7.54
C ASN A 80 -3.52 5.30 -8.66
N ARG A 81 -4.76 5.70 -8.40
CA ARG A 81 -5.79 5.87 -9.44
C ARG A 81 -5.42 6.97 -10.45
N THR A 82 -4.75 8.02 -9.98
CA THR A 82 -4.32 9.13 -10.82
C THR A 82 -3.09 8.76 -11.66
N ASP A 83 -2.11 8.10 -11.04
CA ASP A 83 -0.85 7.74 -11.69
C ASP A 83 -1.00 6.54 -12.63
N TYR A 84 -1.94 5.62 -12.34
CA TYR A 84 -2.19 4.40 -13.09
C TYR A 84 -3.68 4.22 -13.44
N PRO A 85 -4.24 5.08 -14.31
CA PRO A 85 -5.67 5.02 -14.65
C PRO A 85 -6.08 3.68 -15.29
N ASP A 86 -5.18 3.03 -16.04
CA ASP A 86 -5.44 1.75 -16.71
C ASP A 86 -5.50 0.56 -15.74
N TYR A 87 -5.02 0.72 -14.50
CA TYR A 87 -5.08 -0.34 -13.48
C TYR A 87 -6.48 -0.46 -12.87
N ASN A 88 -7.39 0.48 -13.14
CA ASN A 88 -8.80 0.44 -12.77
C ASN A 88 -9.03 0.02 -11.29
N TYR A 89 -8.38 0.74 -10.39
CA TYR A 89 -8.59 0.55 -8.95
C TYR A 89 -9.94 1.11 -8.52
N VAL A 90 -10.78 0.26 -7.91
CA VAL A 90 -12.17 0.59 -7.56
C VAL A 90 -12.46 0.55 -6.07
N ASN A 91 -11.59 -0.09 -5.28
CA ASN A 91 -11.74 -0.16 -3.83
C ASN A 91 -10.38 -0.30 -3.13
N TRP A 92 -10.33 -0.08 -1.82
CA TRP A 92 -9.14 -0.29 -1.00
C TRP A 92 -9.48 -1.03 0.30
N ARG A 93 -8.51 -1.76 0.84
CA ARG A 93 -8.61 -2.38 2.17
C ARG A 93 -7.32 -2.22 2.97
N ILE A 94 -7.46 -2.11 4.29
CA ILE A 94 -6.35 -2.34 5.22
C ILE A 94 -6.32 -3.84 5.50
N GLU A 95 -5.27 -4.50 5.01
CA GLU A 95 -5.09 -5.95 5.13
C GLU A 95 -4.45 -6.32 6.47
N ASN A 96 -3.46 -5.53 6.91
CA ASN A 96 -2.82 -5.69 8.21
C ASN A 96 -2.59 -4.33 8.86
N LEU A 97 -2.78 -4.26 10.18
CA LEU A 97 -2.41 -3.10 10.99
C LEU A 97 -2.12 -3.57 12.41
N THR A 98 -0.85 -3.52 12.80
CA THR A 98 -0.38 -4.07 14.08
C THR A 98 0.62 -3.15 14.75
N TYR A 99 0.68 -3.21 16.08
CA TYR A 99 1.77 -2.60 16.83
C TYR A 99 3.11 -3.19 16.36
N SER A 100 4.13 -2.34 16.24
CA SER A 100 5.47 -2.73 15.82
C SER A 100 6.52 -2.44 16.89
N TYR A 101 6.61 -1.19 17.37
CA TYR A 101 7.69 -0.78 18.27
C TYR A 101 7.36 0.49 19.05
N THR A 102 8.05 0.70 20.18
CA THR A 102 8.01 1.93 20.95
C THR A 102 9.42 2.47 21.17
N TYR A 103 9.61 3.75 20.88
CA TYR A 103 10.76 4.51 21.34
C TYR A 103 10.36 5.22 22.63
N ASP A 104 10.99 4.87 23.75
CA ASP A 104 10.69 5.50 25.05
C ASP A 104 11.14 6.97 25.11
N ASP A 105 12.26 7.28 24.46
CA ASP A 105 12.78 8.64 24.29
C ASP A 105 13.60 8.72 23.00
N LEU A 106 13.01 9.35 21.98
CA LEU A 106 13.70 9.76 20.75
C LEU A 106 13.57 11.28 20.61
N ASN A 107 14.68 11.99 20.85
CA ASN A 107 14.73 13.46 20.88
C ASN A 107 13.69 14.12 21.84
N GLY A 108 13.47 13.53 23.01
CA GLY A 108 12.52 14.03 24.00
C GLY A 108 11.07 13.65 23.73
N MET A 109 10.82 12.76 22.77
CA MET A 109 9.50 12.24 22.44
C MET A 109 9.41 10.75 22.71
N GLN A 110 8.33 10.31 23.34
CA GLN A 110 7.93 8.91 23.32
C GLN A 110 7.12 8.66 22.04
N LEU A 111 7.50 7.66 21.24
CA LEU A 111 6.86 7.34 19.97
C LEU A 111 6.35 5.89 19.97
N THR A 112 5.17 5.68 19.40
CA THR A 112 4.58 4.36 19.18
C THR A 112 4.39 4.15 17.69
N ILE A 113 4.93 3.05 17.17
CA ILE A 113 4.96 2.73 15.74
C ILE A 113 4.03 1.57 15.45
N TYR A 114 3.17 1.74 14.44
CA TYR A 114 2.31 0.69 13.90
C TYR A 114 2.75 0.34 12.49
N GLN A 115 2.80 -0.95 12.16
CA GLN A 115 3.07 -1.45 10.82
C GLN A 115 1.75 -1.72 10.11
N MET A 116 1.65 -1.30 8.85
CA MET A 116 0.46 -1.41 8.02
C MET A 116 0.78 -2.11 6.70
N ASN A 117 -0.14 -2.98 6.28
CA ASN A 117 -0.28 -3.42 4.90
C ASN A 117 -1.67 -3.05 4.38
N TYR A 118 -1.74 -2.69 3.10
CA TYR A 118 -2.97 -2.28 2.45
C TYR A 118 -2.98 -2.80 1.01
N GLU A 119 -4.16 -2.91 0.43
CA GLU A 119 -4.30 -3.37 -0.94
C GLU A 119 -5.42 -2.63 -1.66
N PHE A 120 -5.34 -2.60 -2.98
CA PHE A 120 -6.35 -2.01 -3.86
C PHE A 120 -7.00 -3.07 -4.72
N LEU A 121 -8.32 -3.04 -4.80
CA LEU A 121 -9.07 -3.93 -5.69
C LEU A 121 -9.01 -3.38 -7.11
N SER A 122 -8.51 -4.19 -8.04
CA SER A 122 -8.52 -3.88 -9.47
C SER A 122 -9.61 -4.66 -10.20
N GLU A 123 -10.33 -3.98 -11.08
CA GLU A 123 -11.23 -4.62 -12.06
C GLU A 123 -10.55 -4.93 -13.40
N SER A 124 -9.25 -4.62 -13.51
CA SER A 124 -8.44 -4.91 -14.72
C SER A 124 -7.04 -5.40 -14.31
N PRO A 125 -6.95 -6.49 -13.51
CA PRO A 125 -5.67 -7.01 -13.01
C PRO A 125 -4.69 -7.38 -14.12
N GLU A 126 -5.17 -7.75 -15.31
CA GLU A 126 -4.37 -8.04 -16.50
C GLU A 126 -3.64 -6.82 -17.08
N SER A 127 -4.12 -5.61 -16.78
CA SER A 127 -3.48 -4.36 -17.17
C SER A 127 -2.32 -3.98 -16.25
N ILE A 128 -2.19 -4.64 -15.10
CA ILE A 128 -1.19 -4.31 -14.09
C ILE A 128 0.18 -4.86 -14.47
N VAL A 129 1.15 -3.95 -14.56
CA VAL A 129 2.56 -4.32 -14.70
C VAL A 129 3.17 -4.43 -13.31
N LEU A 130 3.46 -5.67 -12.90
CA LEU A 130 4.12 -5.95 -11.62
C LEU A 130 5.57 -5.43 -11.62
N ALA A 131 5.94 -4.72 -10.57
CA ALA A 131 7.29 -4.25 -10.33
C ALA A 131 7.63 -4.26 -8.84
N GLY A 132 8.91 -4.42 -8.51
CA GLY A 132 9.39 -4.36 -7.12
C GLY A 132 8.70 -5.40 -6.23
N GLY A 133 8.14 -4.95 -5.11
CA GLY A 133 7.45 -5.77 -4.11
C GLY A 133 5.97 -6.05 -4.38
N MET A 134 5.45 -5.58 -5.52
CA MET A 134 4.03 -5.71 -5.83
C MET A 134 3.59 -7.16 -5.92
N TYR A 135 2.34 -7.41 -5.53
CA TYR A 135 1.65 -8.66 -5.81
C TYR A 135 0.18 -8.40 -6.13
N ILE A 136 -0.45 -9.41 -6.75
CA ILE A 136 -1.89 -9.47 -6.98
C ILE A 136 -2.38 -10.80 -6.40
N THR A 137 -3.43 -10.75 -5.60
CA THR A 137 -4.11 -11.92 -5.03
C THR A 137 -5.07 -12.57 -6.04
N GLU A 138 -5.58 -13.76 -5.72
CA GLU A 138 -6.56 -14.46 -6.59
C GLU A 138 -7.88 -13.68 -6.77
N ASP A 139 -8.24 -12.83 -5.81
CA ASP A 139 -9.41 -11.97 -5.83
C ASP A 139 -9.09 -10.51 -6.25
N ASN A 140 -8.00 -10.32 -6.99
CA ASN A 140 -7.57 -9.07 -7.63
C ASN A 140 -7.22 -7.91 -6.69
N TRP A 141 -6.93 -8.20 -5.42
CA TRP A 141 -6.32 -7.23 -4.52
C TRP A 141 -4.85 -7.09 -4.81
N VAL A 142 -4.40 -5.85 -4.88
CA VAL A 142 -3.06 -5.47 -5.31
C VAL A 142 -2.38 -4.75 -4.18
N MET A 143 -1.22 -5.25 -3.74
CA MET A 143 -0.30 -4.44 -2.96
C MET A 143 0.57 -3.63 -3.94
N PRO A 144 0.42 -2.29 -4.01
CA PRO A 144 1.14 -1.47 -5.00
C PRO A 144 2.62 -1.24 -4.64
N GLY A 145 3.04 -1.57 -3.42
CA GLY A 145 4.41 -1.40 -2.93
C GLY A 145 5.01 -2.71 -2.40
N TYR A 146 5.76 -2.62 -1.30
CA TYR A 146 6.26 -3.81 -0.57
C TYR A 146 5.34 -4.13 0.62
N PRO A 147 4.91 -5.39 0.79
CA PRO A 147 4.04 -5.77 1.89
C PRO A 147 4.63 -5.43 3.25
N ASN A 148 3.80 -4.91 4.15
CA ASN A 148 4.18 -4.56 5.53
C ASN A 148 5.33 -3.54 5.65
N SER A 149 5.58 -2.75 4.60
CA SER A 149 6.64 -1.73 4.59
C SER A 149 6.16 -0.34 4.99
N THR A 150 4.85 -0.14 5.23
CA THR A 150 4.34 1.16 5.68
C THR A 150 4.28 1.21 7.20
N TYR A 151 4.88 2.22 7.81
CA TYR A 151 4.87 2.43 9.25
C TYR A 151 4.20 3.76 9.59
N LEU A 152 3.24 3.72 10.50
CA LEU A 152 2.54 4.89 11.03
C LEU A 152 3.19 5.28 12.36
N ILE A 153 3.62 6.54 12.46
CA ILE A 153 4.36 7.08 13.59
C ILE A 153 3.42 7.94 14.42
N PHE A 154 3.29 7.60 15.71
CA PHE A 154 2.51 8.37 16.66
C PHE A 154 3.38 8.88 17.80
N GLN A 155 3.18 10.13 18.20
CA GLN A 155 3.67 10.62 19.48
C GLN A 155 2.75 10.13 20.59
N GLN A 156 3.34 9.61 21.67
CA GLN A 156 2.65 9.32 22.91
C GLN A 156 2.64 10.57 23.79
N ASP A 157 1.44 11.04 24.15
CA ASP A 157 1.22 12.10 25.15
C ASP A 157 0.30 11.58 26.25
N GLY A 158 0.91 11.06 27.32
CA GLY A 158 0.20 10.36 28.40
C GLY A 158 -0.52 9.12 27.86
N ASN A 159 -1.85 9.14 27.83
CA ASN A 159 -2.68 8.05 27.29
C ASN A 159 -3.17 8.31 25.86
N LYS A 160 -2.71 9.38 25.21
CA LYS A 160 -3.12 9.76 23.85
C LYS A 160 -2.03 9.42 22.84
N LEU A 161 -2.48 8.99 21.66
CA LEU A 161 -1.64 8.86 20.48
C LEU A 161 -1.97 10.00 19.52
N ILE A 162 -0.95 10.69 19.03
CA ILE A 162 -1.05 11.78 18.07
C ILE A 162 -0.31 11.36 16.80
N PHE A 163 -1.01 11.21 15.69
CA PHE A 163 -0.37 10.86 14.41
C PHE A 163 0.57 11.97 13.97
N LEU A 164 1.82 11.59 13.61
CA LEU A 164 2.83 12.52 13.13
C LEU A 164 3.07 12.35 11.63
N HIS A 165 3.42 11.12 11.22
CA HIS A 165 3.84 10.83 9.85
C HIS A 165 3.68 9.34 9.51
N SER A 166 3.74 9.03 8.22
CA SER A 166 3.93 7.66 7.74
C SER A 166 5.25 7.56 6.98
N ILE A 167 5.97 6.46 7.15
CA ILE A 167 7.18 6.17 6.36
C ILE A 167 7.04 4.83 5.66
N VAL A 168 7.74 4.69 4.53
CA VAL A 168 7.77 3.44 3.77
C VAL A 168 9.20 2.93 3.77
N GLU A 169 9.43 1.85 4.50
CA GLU A 169 10.74 1.20 4.66
C GLU A 169 10.62 -0.31 4.41
N ASN A 170 11.40 -0.84 3.48
CA ASN A 170 11.35 -2.26 3.10
C ASN A 170 12.65 -3.02 3.37
N ASP A 171 13.72 -2.32 3.76
CA ASP A 171 15.04 -2.89 4.06
C ASP A 171 15.45 -2.73 5.53
N CYS A 172 14.65 -2.02 6.32
CA CYS A 172 14.83 -1.86 7.75
C CYS A 172 13.50 -1.90 8.51
N THR A 173 13.59 -1.97 9.83
CA THR A 173 12.45 -2.06 10.75
C THR A 173 12.66 -1.13 11.95
N PRO A 174 11.58 -0.69 12.63
CA PRO A 174 11.69 0.08 13.86
C PRO A 174 12.64 -0.56 14.89
N GLY A 175 13.42 0.28 15.57
CA GLY A 175 14.48 -0.13 16.50
C GLY A 175 15.84 -0.39 15.85
N ASN A 176 15.92 -0.55 14.52
CA ASN A 176 17.20 -0.59 13.81
C ASN A 176 17.80 0.81 13.70
N GLN A 177 19.14 0.88 13.61
CA GLN A 177 19.86 2.16 13.48
C GLN A 177 19.41 2.95 12.25
N ILE A 178 19.34 2.31 11.07
CA ILE A 178 18.94 2.94 9.80
C ILE A 178 17.54 3.57 9.93
N PHE A 179 16.55 2.76 10.31
CA PHE A 179 15.17 3.24 10.54
C PHE A 179 15.12 4.42 11.52
N THR A 180 15.91 4.34 12.60
CA THR A 180 15.95 5.40 13.62
C THR A 180 16.54 6.69 13.07
N GLU A 181 17.59 6.61 12.24
CA GLU A 181 18.21 7.76 11.58
C GLU A 181 17.26 8.41 10.56
N ASP A 182 16.52 7.62 9.79
CA ASP A 182 15.53 8.13 8.83
C ASP A 182 14.33 8.76 9.56
N LEU A 183 13.84 8.13 10.63
CA LEU A 183 12.80 8.69 11.49
C LEU A 183 13.23 10.04 12.09
N LEU A 184 14.48 10.16 12.54
CA LEU A 184 15.01 11.42 13.07
C LEU A 184 15.02 12.53 12.02
N GLN A 185 15.40 12.23 10.77
CA GLN A 185 15.41 13.23 9.69
C GLN A 185 14.03 13.81 9.38
N ILE A 186 12.97 13.02 9.58
CA ILE A 186 11.59 13.43 9.31
C ILE A 186 11.01 14.25 10.46
N LEU A 187 11.48 14.02 11.68
CA LEU A 187 10.97 14.68 12.89
C LEU A 187 11.67 16.03 13.19
N THR A 188 12.76 16.37 12.50
CA THR A 188 13.54 17.61 12.67
C THR A 188 13.31 18.63 11.57
#